data_AF-A0AAD5NQ34-F1
#
_entry.id   AF-A0AAD5NQ34-F1
#
_cell.length_a   1.000
_cell.length_b   1.000
_cell.length_c   1.000
_cell.angle_alpha   90.00
_cell.angle_beta   90.00
_cell.angle_gamma   90.00
#
_symmetry.space_group_name_H-M   'P 1'
#
loop_
_entity.id
_entity.type
_entity.pdbx_description
1 polymer ?
#
loop_
_entity_poly.entity_id
_entity_poly.type
_entity_poly.pdbx_seq_one_letter_code
_entity_poly.pdbx_strand_id
1 'polypeptide(L)'
;MKLLAVKLCFILIILICQSQSVLALKKNSKTMKPCKQLELYYHDLLLEGGNDVANATKLGNFKLGKLIIFDDPMTKDRNLHSPLVAKAQGFYFYTMKTDYSAWFYFDIQLD
;
A
#
# COMPACT_ATOMS: atom_id res chain seq x y z
N MET A 1 -34.96 53.86 -2.74
CA MET A 1 -34.41 53.01 -3.82
C MET A 1 -32.90 53.15 -3.99
N LYS A 2 -32.32 54.37 -4.12
CA LYS A 2 -30.87 54.58 -4.30
C LYS A 2 -29.98 53.96 -3.20
N LEU A 3 -30.37 54.10 -1.93
CA LEU A 3 -29.61 53.54 -0.79
C LEU A 3 -29.61 52.01 -0.74
N LEU A 4 -30.71 51.38 -1.19
CA LEU A 4 -30.84 49.92 -1.28
C LEU A 4 -29.95 49.36 -2.40
N ALA A 5 -29.89 50.06 -3.54
CA ALA A 5 -29.01 49.73 -4.65
C ALA A 5 -27.53 49.82 -4.25
N VAL A 6 -27.13 50.84 -3.50
CA VAL A 6 -25.75 50.99 -3.01
C VAL A 6 -25.36 49.86 -2.05
N LYS A 7 -26.25 49.46 -1.13
CA LYS A 7 -26.02 48.31 -0.24
C LYS A 7 -25.89 47.00 -1.02
N LEU A 8 -26.73 46.78 -2.03
CA LEU A 8 -26.68 45.58 -2.86
C LEU A 8 -25.38 45.51 -3.67
N CYS A 9 -24.92 46.64 -4.23
CA CYS A 9 -23.62 46.73 -4.90
C CYS A 9 -22.46 46.41 -3.96
N PHE A 10 -22.50 46.92 -2.72
CA PHE A 10 -21.45 46.65 -1.73
C PHE A 10 -21.37 45.16 -1.36
N ILE A 11 -22.53 44.51 -1.17
CA ILE A 11 -22.60 43.06 -0.89
C ILE A 11 -22.08 42.25 -2.09
N LEU A 12 -22.43 42.65 -3.32
CA LEU A 12 -21.98 41.98 -4.53
C LEU A 12 -20.45 42.07 -4.69
N ILE A 13 -19.86 43.23 -4.40
CA ILE A 13 -18.40 43.44 -4.44
C ILE A 13 -17.70 42.54 -3.41
N ILE A 14 -18.23 42.43 -2.19
CA ILE A 14 -17.68 41.54 -1.15
C ILE A 14 -17.74 40.08 -1.61
N LEU A 15 -18.84 39.64 -2.22
CA LEU A 15 -18.98 38.28 -2.76
C LEU A 15 -17.95 37.99 -3.86
N ILE A 16 -17.72 38.95 -4.77
CA ILE A 16 -16.75 38.81 -5.86
C ILE A 16 -15.31 38.73 -5.31
N CYS A 17 -14.98 39.53 -4.30
CA CYS A 17 -13.64 39.54 -3.71
C CYS A 17 -13.27 38.22 -3.01
N GLN A 18 -14.23 37.49 -2.44
CA GLN A 18 -13.95 36.19 -1.81
C GLN A 18 -13.79 35.03 -2.81
N SER A 19 -14.23 35.19 -4.06
CA SER A 19 -14.10 34.15 -5.08
C SER A 19 -12.66 33.92 -5.57
N GLN A 20 -11.78 34.92 -5.41
CA GLN A 20 -10.39 34.84 -5.91
C GLN A 20 -9.43 34.08 -4.98
N SER A 21 -9.81 33.85 -3.73
CA SER A 21 -8.95 33.20 -2.73
C SER A 21 -8.74 31.69 -2.98
N VAL A 22 -9.65 31.04 -3.73
CA VAL A 22 -9.65 29.58 -3.91
C VAL A 22 -8.75 29.13 -5.09
N LEU A 23 -8.45 30.02 -6.03
CA LEU A 23 -7.66 29.69 -7.23
C LEU A 23 -6.13 29.74 -7.01
N ALA A 24 -5.66 30.38 -5.93
CA ALA A 24 -4.23 30.55 -5.66
C ALA A 24 -3.54 29.32 -5.00
N LEU A 25 -4.30 28.28 -4.61
CA LEU A 25 -3.76 27.04 -4.05
C LEU A 25 -3.97 25.83 -4.98
N LYS A 26 -3.92 26.02 -6.30
CA LYS A 26 -3.66 24.87 -7.19
C LYS A 26 -2.18 24.83 -7.51
N LYS A 27 -1.35 24.56 -6.49
CA LYS A 27 0.01 24.08 -6.74
C LYS A 27 -0.17 22.82 -7.59
N ASN A 28 0.28 22.87 -8.84
CA ASN A 28 0.39 21.69 -9.69
C ASN A 28 1.37 20.75 -8.96
N SER A 29 0.85 19.90 -8.08
CA SER A 29 1.61 18.83 -7.48
C SER A 29 1.90 17.87 -8.62
N LYS A 30 3.04 18.08 -9.29
CA LYS A 30 3.55 17.16 -10.29
C LYS A 30 3.66 15.83 -9.55
N THR A 31 2.80 14.87 -9.89
CA THR A 31 2.82 13.55 -9.28
C THR A 31 4.23 13.00 -9.44
N MET A 32 4.92 12.81 -8.31
CA MET A 32 6.30 12.35 -8.32
C MET A 32 6.31 10.93 -8.87
N LYS A 33 7.03 10.72 -9.97
CA LYS A 33 7.21 9.39 -10.56
C LYS A 33 8.33 8.66 -9.80
N PRO A 34 8.26 7.32 -9.69
CA PRO A 34 9.34 6.55 -9.08
C PRO A 34 10.65 6.77 -9.86
N CYS A 35 11.77 6.96 -9.15
CA CYS A 35 13.09 7.14 -9.76
C CYS A 35 13.67 5.81 -10.28
N LYS A 36 13.20 4.69 -9.73
CA LYS A 36 13.55 3.33 -10.14
C LYS A 36 12.34 2.42 -9.98
N GLN A 37 12.24 1.43 -10.87
CA GLN A 37 11.25 0.37 -10.81
C GLN A 37 12.00 -0.96 -10.75
N LEU A 38 11.66 -1.78 -9.77
CA LEU A 38 12.19 -3.12 -9.58
C LEU A 38 11.03 -4.11 -9.81
N GLU A 39 11.21 -5.02 -10.76
CA GLU A 39 10.26 -6.09 -11.06
C GLU A 39 10.96 -7.42 -10.81
N LEU A 40 10.46 -8.17 -9.84
CA LEU A 40 11.01 -9.44 -9.38
C LEU A 40 9.87 -10.40 -9.10
N TYR A 41 10.19 -11.70 -9.15
CA TYR A 41 9.27 -12.78 -8.86
C TYR A 41 9.67 -13.42 -7.54
N TYR A 42 8.81 -13.28 -6.54
CA TYR A 42 8.93 -13.89 -5.21
C TYR A 42 8.39 -15.32 -5.23
N HIS A 43 9.13 -16.26 -4.63
CA HIS A 43 8.76 -17.66 -4.56
C HIS A 43 8.61 -18.11 -3.11
N ASP A 44 7.38 -18.19 -2.61
CA ASP A 44 7.08 -18.76 -1.29
C ASP A 44 7.28 -20.28 -1.31
N LEU A 45 8.32 -20.76 -0.64
CA LEU A 45 8.65 -22.18 -0.57
C LEU A 45 8.30 -22.74 0.82
N LEU A 46 7.01 -23.05 0.99
CA LEU A 46 6.54 -23.70 2.22
C LEU A 46 7.10 -25.12 2.31
N LEU A 47 8.03 -25.33 3.24
CA LEU A 47 8.53 -26.67 3.57
C LEU A 47 7.41 -27.46 4.26
N GLU A 48 7.02 -28.61 3.67
CA GLU A 48 6.10 -29.54 4.32
C GLU A 48 6.71 -30.04 5.64
N GLY A 49 6.01 -29.80 6.75
CA GLY A 49 6.51 -30.12 8.10
C GLY A 49 7.54 -29.12 8.66
N GLY A 50 7.85 -28.05 7.92
CA GLY A 50 8.61 -26.90 8.43
C GLY A 50 7.86 -26.23 9.58
N ASN A 51 8.61 -25.64 10.50
CA ASN A 51 8.14 -25.16 11.79
C ASN A 51 6.94 -24.20 11.62
N ASP A 52 5.70 -24.71 11.68
CA ASP A 52 4.51 -23.92 11.98
C ASP A 52 4.69 -23.45 13.44
N VAL A 53 5.52 -22.41 13.64
CA VAL A 53 6.11 -22.06 14.95
C VAL A 53 5.04 -21.62 15.96
N ALA A 54 3.89 -21.16 15.48
CA ALA A 54 2.79 -20.76 16.34
C ALA A 54 1.65 -21.78 16.25
N ASN A 55 1.26 -22.33 17.40
CA ASN A 55 -0.02 -23.02 17.61
C ASN A 55 -1.16 -22.09 17.14
N ALA A 56 -1.49 -22.16 15.85
CA ALA A 56 -2.57 -21.38 15.29
C ALA A 56 -3.86 -21.88 15.94
N THR A 57 -4.47 -21.05 16.78
CA THR A 57 -5.84 -21.29 17.23
C THR A 57 -6.68 -21.50 15.98
N LYS A 58 -7.21 -22.71 15.78
CA LYS A 58 -8.02 -23.05 14.59
C LYS A 58 -9.36 -22.31 14.64
N LEU A 59 -9.32 -21.02 14.33
CA LEU A 59 -10.47 -20.14 14.36
C LEU A 59 -10.95 -19.94 12.92
N GLY A 60 -11.91 -20.79 12.52
CA GLY A 60 -12.41 -20.85 11.15
C GLY A 60 -11.52 -21.72 10.23
N ASN A 61 -11.86 -21.72 8.94
CA ASN A 61 -11.23 -22.59 7.94
C ASN A 61 -10.14 -21.88 7.11
N PHE A 62 -9.79 -20.64 7.46
CA PHE A 62 -8.93 -19.76 6.66
C PHE A 62 -7.58 -19.45 7.33
N LYS A 63 -7.13 -20.38 8.18
CA LYS A 63 -5.79 -20.37 8.82
C LYS A 63 -5.49 -19.12 9.67
N LEU A 64 -6.50 -18.38 10.13
CA LEU A 64 -6.35 -17.21 10.98
C LEU A 64 -5.31 -17.41 12.09
N GLY A 65 -4.33 -16.49 12.16
CA GLY A 65 -3.26 -16.51 13.16
C GLY A 65 -2.11 -17.48 12.84
N LYS A 66 -2.19 -18.28 11.78
CA LYS A 66 -1.04 -19.08 11.32
C LYS A 66 0.05 -18.14 10.81
N LEU A 67 1.22 -18.22 11.45
CA LEU A 67 2.42 -17.46 11.16
C LEU A 67 3.39 -18.32 10.32
N ILE A 68 3.90 -17.74 9.25
CA ILE A 68 4.95 -18.30 8.38
C ILE A 68 6.17 -17.39 8.47
N ILE A 69 7.33 -17.96 8.78
CA ILE A 69 8.63 -17.28 8.75
C ILE A 69 9.38 -17.80 7.53
N PHE A 70 9.95 -16.91 6.72
CA PHE A 70 10.52 -17.26 5.42
C PHE A 70 11.86 -16.55 5.12
N ASP A 71 12.68 -17.22 4.29
CA ASP A 71 13.90 -16.71 3.64
C ASP A 71 13.83 -17.14 2.17
N ASP A 72 13.00 -16.45 1.41
CA ASP A 72 12.52 -16.92 0.10
C ASP A 72 13.32 -16.30 -1.06
N PRO A 73 13.60 -17.09 -2.11
CA PRO A 73 14.32 -16.60 -3.26
C PRO A 73 13.46 -15.70 -4.16
N MET A 74 14.11 -14.72 -4.81
CA MET A 74 13.51 -13.89 -5.86
C MET A 74 14.33 -13.91 -7.16
N THR A 75 13.64 -14.06 -8.29
CA THR A 75 14.23 -14.14 -9.64
C THR A 75 13.72 -13.01 -10.55
N LYS A 76 14.39 -12.81 -11.69
CA LYS A 76 13.97 -11.82 -12.72
C LYS A 76 12.79 -12.31 -13.58
N ASP A 77 12.49 -13.60 -13.55
CA ASP A 77 11.38 -14.22 -14.27
C ASP A 77 10.61 -15.18 -13.36
N ARG A 78 9.56 -15.82 -13.88
CA ARG A 78 8.70 -16.73 -13.12
C ARG A 78 9.35 -18.09 -12.81
N ASN A 79 10.55 -18.37 -13.30
CA ASN A 79 11.17 -19.67 -13.15
C ASN A 79 11.99 -19.72 -11.86
N LEU A 80 11.60 -20.60 -10.93
CA LEU A 80 12.30 -20.79 -9.65
C LEU A 80 13.77 -21.20 -9.82
N HIS A 81 14.13 -21.85 -10.92
CA HIS A 81 15.50 -22.30 -11.18
C HIS A 81 16.37 -21.23 -11.87
N SER A 82 15.82 -20.05 -12.16
CA SER A 82 16.61 -18.94 -12.70
C SER A 82 17.60 -18.40 -11.65
N PRO A 83 18.65 -17.68 -12.08
CA PRO A 83 19.59 -17.06 -11.14
C PRO A 83 18.90 -16.17 -10.12
N LEU A 84 19.26 -16.36 -8.86
CA LEU A 84 18.82 -15.54 -7.74
C LEU A 84 19.34 -14.10 -7.92
N VAL A 85 18.50 -13.12 -7.62
CA VAL A 85 18.89 -11.70 -7.68
C VAL A 85 18.52 -10.94 -6.41
N ALA A 86 17.70 -11.54 -5.55
CA ALA A 86 17.38 -11.03 -4.24
C ALA A 86 16.77 -12.15 -3.39
N LYS A 87 16.69 -11.90 -2.08
CA LYS A 87 15.92 -12.68 -1.12
C LYS A 87 14.91 -11.81 -0.41
N ALA A 88 13.75 -12.37 -0.11
CA ALA A 88 12.79 -11.78 0.79
C ALA A 88 12.89 -12.48 2.14
N GLN A 89 13.21 -11.74 3.20
CA GLN A 89 13.40 -12.27 4.54
C GLN A 89 12.41 -11.64 5.50
N GLY A 90 11.60 -12.45 6.17
CA GLY A 90 10.57 -11.93 7.06
C GLY A 90 9.53 -12.97 7.44
N PHE A 91 8.30 -12.49 7.61
CA PHE A 91 7.18 -13.34 7.96
C PHE A 91 5.85 -12.80 7.43
N TYR A 92 4.86 -13.67 7.34
CA TYR A 92 3.48 -13.30 7.15
C TYR A 92 2.56 -14.14 8.02
N PHE A 93 1.36 -13.61 8.32
CA PHE A 93 0.34 -14.39 9.01
C PHE A 93 -1.06 -14.12 8.44
N TYR A 94 -1.93 -15.12 8.54
CA TYR A 94 -3.31 -15.00 8.07
C TYR A 94 -4.15 -14.19 9.05
N THR A 95 -4.99 -13.28 8.55
CA THR A 95 -5.65 -12.24 9.36
C THR A 95 -7.17 -12.37 9.44
N MET A 96 -7.80 -13.22 8.62
CA MET A 96 -9.25 -13.32 8.52
C MET A 96 -9.81 -14.70 8.91
N LYS A 97 -10.98 -14.69 9.55
CA LYS A 97 -11.73 -15.90 9.94
C LYS A 97 -12.61 -16.45 8.82
N THR A 98 -13.02 -15.60 7.88
CA THR A 98 -14.10 -15.87 6.90
C THR A 98 -13.62 -15.93 5.46
N ASP A 99 -12.37 -15.55 5.19
CA ASP A 99 -11.73 -15.60 3.87
C ASP A 99 -10.20 -15.65 4.02
N TYR A 100 -9.47 -15.95 2.95
CA TYR A 100 -8.01 -15.89 2.92
C TYR A 100 -7.52 -14.43 2.81
N SER A 101 -6.81 -13.99 3.83
CA SER A 101 -6.08 -12.73 3.84
C SER A 101 -4.80 -12.91 4.65
N ALA A 102 -3.73 -12.23 4.26
CA ALA A 102 -2.44 -12.28 4.93
C ALA A 102 -1.83 -10.88 5.08
N TRP A 103 -1.07 -10.68 6.15
CA TRP A 103 -0.27 -9.48 6.37
C TRP A 103 1.21 -9.85 6.36
N PHE A 104 2.01 -9.10 5.61
CA PHE A 104 3.43 -9.36 5.37
C PHE A 104 4.30 -8.30 6.04
N TYR A 105 5.41 -8.74 6.63
CA TYR A 105 6.50 -7.89 7.08
C TYR A 105 7.83 -8.53 6.72
N PHE A 106 8.59 -7.88 5.84
CA PHE A 106 9.83 -8.42 5.31
C PHE A 106 10.73 -7.32 4.78
N ASP A 107 12.00 -7.66 4.66
CA ASP A 107 13.01 -6.89 3.94
C ASP A 107 13.38 -7.61 2.63
N ILE A 108 13.77 -6.82 1.62
CA ILE A 108 14.35 -7.34 0.38
C ILE A 108 15.86 -7.13 0.44
N GLN A 109 16.61 -8.22 0.46
CA GLN A 109 18.06 -8.21 0.32
C GLN A 109 18.43 -8.47 -1.14
N LEU A 110 18.99 -7.47 -1.81
CA LEU A 110 19.52 -7.64 -3.17
C LEU A 110 20.87 -8.37 -3.10
N ASP A 111 21.06 -9.35 -3.98
CA ASP A 111 22.33 -10.09 -4.12
C ASP A 111 23.34 -9.38 -5.04
#